data_AF-A0A9C7GCF7-F1
#
_entry.id   AF-A0A9C7GCF7-F1
#
_cell.length_a   1.000
_cell.length_b   1.000
_cell.length_c   1.000
_cell.angle_alpha   90.00
_cell.angle_beta   90.00
_cell.angle_gamma   90.00
#
_symmetry.space_group_name_H-M   'P 1'
#
loop_
_entity.id
_entity.type
_entity.pdbx_description
1 polymer ?
#
loop_
_entity_poly.entity_id
_entity_poly.type
_entity_poly.pdbx_seq_one_letter_code
_entity_poly.pdbx_strand_id
1 'polypeptide(L)'
;MNLTLHSIEQLEDPFGILAGDRYEIFFHLEVDEEDELYHEGGLLLKVLYVVEENASRVAQYHIFEKDTNNFIEVGLDDDEEVLVKEMCEKEIELL
;
A
#
# COMPACT_ATOMS: atom_id res chain seq x y z
N MET A 1 6.13 -12.69 0.50
CA MET A 1 6.27 -11.33 -0.07
C MET A 1 7.19 -10.45 0.78
N ASN A 2 7.98 -9.56 0.14
CA ASN A 2 8.70 -8.45 0.78
C ASN A 2 8.24 -7.09 0.21
N LEU A 3 8.18 -6.07 1.07
CA LEU A 3 7.76 -4.71 0.73
C LEU A 3 8.93 -3.73 0.89
N THR A 4 9.22 -2.96 -0.16
CA THR A 4 10.20 -1.87 -0.11
C THR A 4 9.51 -0.54 -0.35
N LEU A 5 9.66 0.42 0.56
CA LEU A 5 9.07 1.75 0.40
C LEU A 5 9.60 2.42 -0.87
N HIS A 6 8.69 2.91 -1.70
CA HIS A 6 8.99 3.72 -2.87
C HIS A 6 8.76 5.21 -2.58
N SER A 7 7.58 5.58 -2.08
CA SER A 7 7.25 6.97 -1.75
C SER A 7 6.07 7.07 -0.78
N ILE A 8 5.99 8.20 -0.06
CA ILE A 8 4.85 8.58 0.78
C ILE A 8 4.47 10.02 0.45
N GLU A 9 3.18 10.26 0.28
CA GLU A 9 2.61 11.59 0.08
C GLU A 9 1.41 11.79 1.01
N GLN A 10 1.39 12.88 1.78
CA GLN A 10 0.20 13.26 2.56
C GLN A 10 -0.82 13.93 1.63
N LEU A 11 -2.07 13.48 1.68
CA LEU A 11 -3.15 13.98 0.83
C LEU A 11 -3.97 15.06 1.54
N GLU A 12 -4.07 16.23 0.90
CA GLU A 12 -5.01 17.28 1.29
C GLU A 12 -6.47 16.84 1.07
N ASP A 13 -7.34 17.08 2.05
CA ASP A 13 -8.79 16.91 1.91
C ASP A 13 -9.50 18.23 2.16
N PRO A 14 -9.63 19.06 1.12
CA PRO A 14 -10.29 20.35 1.24
C PRO A 14 -11.78 20.23 1.58
N PHE A 15 -12.38 19.04 1.43
CA PHE A 15 -13.81 18.81 1.64
C PHE A 15 -14.12 18.14 2.99
N GLY A 16 -13.13 17.56 3.66
CA GLY A 16 -13.29 16.86 4.94
C GLY A 16 -14.15 15.59 4.82
N ILE A 17 -14.00 14.84 3.73
CA ILE A 17 -14.76 13.61 3.48
C ILE A 17 -14.35 12.50 4.45
N LEU A 18 -13.06 12.40 4.77
CA LEU A 18 -12.52 11.43 5.72
C LEU A 18 -11.93 12.15 6.93
N ALA A 19 -12.20 11.61 8.12
CA ALA A 19 -11.54 12.07 9.34
C ALA A 19 -10.06 11.66 9.34
N GLY A 20 -9.22 12.48 9.98
CA GLY A 20 -7.80 12.19 10.12
C GLY A 20 -6.94 12.58 8.92
N ASP A 21 -5.66 12.24 9.04
CA ASP A 21 -4.66 12.41 8.01
C ASP A 21 -4.69 11.25 7.02
N ARG A 22 -4.48 11.55 5.74
CA ARG A 22 -4.44 10.57 4.67
C ARG A 22 -3.07 10.56 4.02
N TYR A 23 -2.60 9.37 3.72
CA TYR A 23 -1.34 9.17 3.04
C TYR A 23 -1.56 8.24 1.85
N GLU A 24 -0.98 8.61 0.72
CA GLU A 24 -0.77 7.73 -0.41
C GLU A 24 0.65 7.16 -0.31
N ILE A 25 0.74 5.85 -0.11
CA ILE A 25 2.01 5.15 0.08
C ILE A 25 2.21 4.19 -1.09
N PHE A 26 3.39 4.22 -1.69
CA PHE A 26 3.79 3.28 -2.73
C PHE A 26 4.86 2.33 -2.20
N PHE A 27 4.67 1.04 -2.44
CA PHE A 27 5.66 0.00 -2.18
C PHE A 27 6.01 -0.74 -3.46
N HIS A 28 7.28 -1.11 -3.60
CA HIS A 28 7.70 -2.16 -4.50
C HIS A 28 7.49 -3.52 -3.83
N LEU A 29 6.86 -4.43 -4.56
CA LEU A 29 6.63 -5.80 -4.12
C LEU A 29 7.67 -6.73 -4.75
N GLU A 30 8.29 -7.54 -3.89
CA GLU A 30 9.10 -8.67 -4.28
C GLU A 30 8.39 -9.94 -3.80
N VAL A 31 8.01 -10.77 -4.78
CA VAL A 31 7.18 -11.96 -4.62
C VAL A 31 7.94 -13.15 -5.18
N ASP A 32 7.79 -14.30 -4.55
CA ASP A 32 8.50 -15.53 -4.94
C ASP A 32 7.95 -16.04 -6.28
N GLU A 33 8.77 -16.69 -7.11
CA GLU A 33 8.36 -17.15 -8.46
C GLU A 33 7.19 -18.14 -8.46
N GLU A 34 6.95 -18.81 -7.34
CA GLU A 34 5.87 -19.78 -7.15
C GLU A 34 4.54 -19.13 -6.71
N ASP A 35 4.55 -17.82 -6.43
CA ASP A 35 3.40 -17.06 -5.95
C ASP A 35 2.48 -16.62 -7.10
N GLU A 36 1.18 -16.50 -6.84
CA GLU A 36 0.19 -16.06 -7.82
C GLU A 36 0.33 -14.58 -8.20
N LEU A 37 0.93 -13.77 -7.32
CA LEU A 37 1.26 -12.38 -7.60
C LEU A 37 2.59 -12.23 -8.36
N TYR A 38 3.31 -13.30 -8.66
CA TYR A 38 4.61 -13.20 -9.33
C TYR A 38 4.51 -12.61 -10.76
N HIS A 39 5.25 -11.53 -10.99
CA HIS A 39 5.43 -10.92 -12.30
C HIS A 39 6.90 -10.56 -12.51
N GLU A 40 7.49 -10.91 -13.66
CA GLU A 40 8.92 -10.72 -13.96
C GLU A 40 9.34 -9.23 -13.90
N GLY A 41 8.45 -8.32 -14.31
CA GLY A 41 8.67 -6.87 -14.22
C GLY A 41 8.52 -6.30 -12.80
N GLY A 42 8.09 -7.13 -11.84
CA GLY A 42 7.76 -6.74 -10.48
C GLY A 42 6.45 -5.95 -10.37
N LEU A 43 6.02 -5.78 -9.13
CA LEU A 43 4.76 -5.13 -8.80
C LEU A 43 4.94 -3.85 -7.98
N LEU A 44 4.00 -2.93 -8.13
CA LEU A 44 3.80 -1.77 -7.27
C LEU A 44 2.48 -1.92 -6.52
N LEU A 45 2.51 -1.60 -5.24
CA LEU A 45 1.34 -1.50 -4.39
C LEU A 45 1.15 -0.04 -4.02
N LYS A 46 -0.02 0.50 -4.34
CA LYS A 46 -0.48 1.81 -3.89
C LYS A 46 -1.46 1.60 -2.74
N VAL A 47 -1.19 2.21 -1.60
CA VAL A 47 -2.00 2.12 -0.38
C VAL A 47 -2.52 3.51 -0.03
N LEU A 48 -3.84 3.62 0.14
CA LEU A 48 -4.46 4.76 0.81
C LEU A 48 -4.55 4.43 2.30
N TYR A 49 -3.68 5.06 3.09
CA TYR A 49 -3.60 4.87 4.53
C TYR A 49 -4.22 6.05 5.26
N VAL A 50 -4.99 5.79 6.31
CA VAL A 50 -5.69 6.81 7.09
C VAL A 50 -5.30 6.70 8.55
N VAL A 51 -4.93 7.83 9.16
CA VAL A 51 -4.54 7.96 10.56
C VAL A 51 -5.51 8.91 11.26
N GLU A 52 -6.22 8.39 12.26
CA GLU A 52 -7.12 9.11 13.13
C GLU A 52 -6.55 9.12 14.57
N GLU A 53 -7.14 9.90 15.48
CA GLU A 53 -6.58 10.10 16.84
C GLU A 53 -6.28 8.80 17.61
N ASN A 54 -7.07 7.74 17.39
CA ASN A 54 -6.98 6.50 18.17
C ASN A 54 -6.78 5.24 17.32
N ALA A 55 -6.69 5.39 15.99
CA ALA A 55 -6.66 4.26 15.07
C ALA A 55 -6.03 4.65 13.73
N SER A 56 -5.46 3.65 13.08
CA SER A 56 -4.97 3.75 11.72
C SER A 56 -5.45 2.54 10.91
N ARG A 57 -5.63 2.72 9.60
CA ARG A 57 -6.10 1.65 8.71
C ARG A 57 -5.65 1.84 7.27
N VAL A 58 -5.58 0.73 6.55
CA VAL A 58 -5.61 0.72 5.09
C VAL A 58 -7.06 0.94 4.65
N ALA A 59 -7.35 2.07 4.01
CA ALA A 59 -8.70 2.36 3.50
C ALA A 59 -8.94 1.75 2.11
N GLN A 60 -7.89 1.65 1.30
CA GLN A 60 -7.89 1.02 -0.01
C GLN A 60 -6.46 0.67 -0.40
N TYR A 61 -6.28 -0.38 -1.22
CA TYR A 61 -5.04 -0.60 -1.94
C TYR A 61 -5.31 -1.01 -3.39
N HIS A 62 -4.28 -0.88 -4.23
CA HIS A 62 -4.25 -1.36 -5.62
C HIS A 62 -2.88 -1.92 -5.96
N ILE A 63 -2.85 -3.03 -6.68
CA ILE A 63 -1.61 -3.64 -7.20
C ILE A 63 -1.55 -3.43 -8.70
N PHE A 64 -0.38 -3.07 -9.22
CA PHE A 64 -0.15 -2.88 -10.65
C PHE A 64 1.26 -3.30 -11.07
N GLU A 65 1.37 -3.77 -12.31
CA GLU A 65 2.66 -4.08 -12.95
C GLU A 65 3.50 -2.81 -13.09
N LYS A 66 4.79 -2.87 -12.71
CA LYS A 66 5.70 -1.71 -12.78
C LYS A 66 5.86 -1.14 -14.18
N ASP A 67 5.92 -2.01 -15.19
CA ASP A 67 6.30 -1.63 -16.55
C ASP A 67 5.13 -1.15 -17.40
N THR A 68 3.93 -1.67 -17.13
CA THR A 68 2.74 -1.46 -17.97
C THR A 68 1.65 -0.64 -17.28
N ASN A 69 1.71 -0.50 -15.94
CA ASN A 69 0.64 0.01 -15.09
C ASN A 69 -0.69 -0.75 -15.25
N ASN A 70 -0.66 -2.01 -15.70
CA ASN A 70 -1.85 -2.84 -15.70
C ASN A 70 -2.23 -3.20 -14.26
N PHE A 71 -3.51 -3.11 -13.94
CA PHE A 71 -4.04 -3.55 -12.65
C PHE A 71 -4.00 -5.07 -12.55
N ILE A 72 -3.57 -5.56 -11.39
CA ILE A 72 -3.66 -6.98 -11.04
C ILE A 72 -5.02 -7.22 -10.37
N GLU A 73 -5.78 -8.18 -10.87
CA GLU A 73 -7.11 -8.53 -10.33
C GLU A 73 -7.02 -9.36 -9.04
N VAL A 74 -5.90 -10.06 -8.84
CA VAL A 74 -5.60 -10.81 -7.62
C VAL A 74 -5.18 -9.82 -6.52
N GLY A 75 -5.77 -9.97 -5.34
CA GLY A 75 -5.50 -9.12 -4.17
C GLY A 75 -4.45 -9.72 -3.25
N LEU A 76 -4.29 -9.08 -2.10
CA LEU A 76 -3.49 -9.62 -0.99
C LEU A 76 -4.34 -10.62 -0.18
N ASP A 77 -3.70 -11.63 0.39
CA ASP A 77 -4.35 -12.47 1.40
C ASP A 77 -4.40 -11.80 2.79
N ASP A 78 -5.10 -12.42 3.75
CA ASP A 78 -5.28 -11.85 5.10
C ASP A 78 -3.95 -11.60 5.83
N ASP A 79 -2.95 -12.45 5.65
CA ASP A 79 -1.64 -12.31 6.32
C ASP A 79 -0.81 -11.19 5.65
N GLU A 80 -0.91 -11.07 4.33
CA GLU A 80 -0.30 -10.01 3.55
C GLU A 80 -0.92 -8.63 3.81
N GLU A 81 -2.25 -8.56 3.98
CA GLU A 81 -2.93 -7.33 4.36
C GLU A 81 -2.47 -6.82 5.74
N VAL A 82 -2.24 -7.74 6.69
CA VAL A 82 -1.66 -7.41 8.00
C VAL A 82 -0.24 -6.86 7.83
N LEU A 83 0.61 -7.54 7.04
CA LEU A 83 1.97 -7.08 6.75
C LEU A 83 1.99 -5.67 6.15
N VAL A 84 1.12 -5.39 5.18
CA VAL A 84 1.00 -4.07 4.55
C VAL A 84 0.59 -3.01 5.57
N LYS A 85 -0.40 -3.30 6.42
CA LYS A 85 -0.82 -2.37 7.47
C LYS A 85 0.34 -2.05 8.43
N GLU A 86 1.06 -3.06 8.90
CA GLU A 86 2.20 -2.89 9.80
C GLU A 86 3.32 -2.06 9.17
N MET A 87 3.61 -2.29 7.89
CA MET A 87 4.59 -1.49 7.15
C MET A 87 4.13 -0.04 6.99
N CYS A 88 2.86 0.21 6.65
CA CYS A 88 2.34 1.58 6.59
C CYS A 88 2.45 2.30 7.93
N GLU A 89 2.06 1.64 9.02
CA GLU A 89 2.13 2.20 10.37
C GLU A 89 3.56 2.61 10.73
N LYS A 90 4.52 1.70 10.50
CA LYS A 90 5.94 1.95 10.72
C LYS A 90 6.49 3.10 9.88
N GLU A 91 6.18 3.17 8.59
CA GLU A 91 6.71 4.22 7.72
C GLU A 91 6.11 5.60 8.06
N ILE A 92 4.84 5.65 8.50
CA ILE A 92 4.23 6.90 8.99
C ILE A 92 4.83 7.37 10.32
N GLU A 93 5.19 6.46 11.24
CA GLU A 93 5.89 6.81 12.48
C GLU A 93 7.29 7.42 12.25
N LEU A 94 7.87 7.24 11.05
CA LEU A 94 9.20 7.75 10.69
C LEU A 94 9.17 9.12 9.98
N LEU A 95 7.99 9.62 9.60
CA LEU A 95 7.80 10.94 8.96
C LEU A 95 7.84 12.09 9.99
#